data_AF-A0A101FPV8-F1
#
_entry.id   AF-A0A101FPV8-F1
#
_cell.length_a   1.000
_cell.length_b   1.000
_cell.length_c   1.000
_cell.angle_alpha   90.00
_cell.angle_beta   90.00
_cell.angle_gamma   90.00
#
_symmetry.space_group_name_H-M   'P 1'
#
loop_
_entity.id
_entity.type
_entity.pdbx_description
1 polymer ?
#
loop_
_entity_poly.entity_id
_entity_poly.type
_entity_poly.pdbx_seq_one_letter_code
_entity_poly.pdbx_strand_id
1 'polypeptide(L)'
;MLSLFSVWRAKGGLTVSLERLSKARRKTVGSKQTLKAIQRGQAKVVYVARNAEPHVTGPVLEACRTQQVPVVEVPTMRELGRACGIAVNCASAAITEE
;
A
#
# COMPACT_ATOMS: atom_id res chain seq x y z
N MET A 1 17.71 -17.76 -17.51
CA MET A 1 16.51 -16.93 -17.75
C MET A 1 15.35 -17.42 -16.88
N LEU A 2 15.52 -17.39 -15.56
CA LEU A 2 14.60 -18.01 -14.62
C LEU A 2 14.37 -17.11 -13.40
N SER A 3 13.08 -16.82 -13.16
CA SER A 3 12.45 -16.43 -11.89
C SER A 3 12.79 -15.08 -11.25
N LEU A 4 12.36 -13.98 -11.87
CA LEU A 4 12.21 -12.67 -11.20
C LEU A 4 10.80 -12.43 -10.61
N PHE A 5 10.04 -13.49 -10.34
CA PHE A 5 8.65 -13.43 -9.82
C PHE A 5 8.52 -13.82 -8.34
N SER A 6 9.65 -14.02 -7.63
CA SER A 6 9.65 -14.66 -6.31
C SER A 6 9.55 -13.73 -5.09
N VAL A 7 9.37 -12.42 -5.25
CA VAL A 7 9.32 -11.48 -4.10
C VAL A 7 7.95 -10.81 -3.98
N TRP A 8 6.88 -11.61 -3.91
CA TRP A 8 5.58 -11.11 -3.43
C TRP A 8 5.07 -11.84 -2.18
N ARG A 9 5.90 -12.68 -1.57
CA ARG A 9 5.53 -13.41 -0.36
C ARG A 9 6.28 -12.88 0.85
N ALA A 10 5.94 -11.67 1.28
CA ALA A 10 6.27 -11.22 2.63
C ALA A 10 5.35 -11.94 3.64
N LYS A 11 5.62 -13.23 3.89
CA LYS A 11 5.20 -13.89 5.12
C LYS A 11 6.29 -13.65 6.16
N GLY A 12 6.05 -12.75 7.11
CA GLY A 12 6.89 -12.58 8.30
C GLY A 12 6.93 -11.15 8.82
N GLY A 13 6.18 -10.88 9.90
CA GLY A 13 6.30 -9.66 10.72
C GLY A 13 5.35 -8.52 10.34
N LEU A 14 4.14 -8.53 10.90
CA LEU A 14 3.17 -7.42 10.80
C LEU A 14 3.75 -6.06 11.25
N THR A 15 4.78 -6.07 12.08
CA THR A 15 5.47 -4.89 12.61
C THR A 15 6.47 -4.27 11.63
N VAL A 16 7.22 -5.09 10.87
CA VAL A 16 8.32 -4.61 10.01
C VAL A 16 7.78 -3.86 8.77
N SER A 17 6.64 -4.29 8.24
CA SER A 17 6.05 -3.70 7.03
C SER A 17 5.45 -2.31 7.27
N LEU A 18 4.80 -2.08 8.42
CA LEU A 18 4.14 -0.80 8.74
C LEU A 18 5.12 0.29 9.19
N GLU A 19 6.31 -0.09 9.63
CA GLU A 19 7.32 0.85 10.12
C GLU A 19 7.78 1.84 9.04
N ARG A 20 7.91 1.36 7.79
CA ARG A 20 8.22 2.20 6.63
C ARG A 20 7.14 3.25 6.37
N LEU A 21 5.88 2.86 6.50
CA LEU A 21 4.73 3.78 6.34
C LEU A 21 4.71 4.85 7.44
N SER A 22 5.11 4.49 8.66
CA SER A 22 5.21 5.41 9.78
C SER A 22 6.34 6.42 9.59
N LYS A 23 7.52 5.96 9.16
CA LYS A 23 8.73 6.78 8.95
C LYS A 23 8.73 7.61 7.67
N ALA A 24 7.90 7.25 6.68
CA ALA A 24 7.85 7.93 5.40
C ALA A 24 7.56 9.43 5.53
N ARG A 25 8.39 10.24 4.87
CA ARG A 25 8.29 11.70 4.84
C ARG A 25 7.03 12.18 4.13
N ARG A 26 6.62 11.50 3.04
CA ARG A 26 5.38 11.81 2.32
C ARG A 26 4.63 10.56 1.89
N LYS A 27 3.36 10.52 2.28
CA LYS A 27 2.45 9.42 2.04
C LYS A 27 1.10 9.94 1.61
N THR A 28 0.45 9.19 0.72
CA THR A 28 -0.92 9.42 0.28
C THR A 28 -1.84 8.43 0.97
N VAL A 29 -3.02 8.91 1.35
CA VAL A 29 -3.96 8.15 2.15
C VAL A 29 -5.30 8.10 1.42
N GLY A 30 -5.87 6.91 1.34
CA GLY A 30 -7.16 6.69 0.70
C GLY A 30 -7.01 6.30 -0.77
N SER A 31 -7.99 5.54 -1.24
CA SER A 31 -7.89 4.79 -2.50
C SER A 31 -7.83 5.70 -3.72
N LYS A 32 -8.57 6.80 -3.74
CA LYS A 32 -8.53 7.78 -4.83
C LYS A 32 -7.18 8.52 -4.92
N GLN A 33 -6.60 8.90 -3.78
CA GLN A 33 -5.30 9.58 -3.78
C GLN A 33 -4.16 8.62 -4.12
N THR A 34 -4.23 7.41 -3.58
CA THR A 34 -3.30 6.32 -3.87
C THR A 34 -3.31 5.99 -5.35
N LEU A 35 -4.48 5.83 -5.97
CA LEU A 35 -4.62 5.64 -7.42
C LEU A 35 -3.96 6.76 -8.22
N LYS A 36 -4.20 8.02 -7.87
CA LYS A 36 -3.57 9.16 -8.56
C LYS A 36 -2.05 9.14 -8.41
N ALA A 37 -1.54 8.82 -7.23
CA ALA A 37 -0.10 8.75 -6.98
C ALA A 37 0.56 7.60 -7.76
N ILE A 38 -0.11 6.44 -7.82
CA ILE A 38 0.33 5.31 -8.64
C ILE A 38 0.31 5.73 -10.10
N GLN A 39 -0.80 6.25 -10.63
CA GLN A 39 -0.92 6.67 -12.03
C GLN A 39 0.16 7.68 -12.46
N ARG A 40 0.59 8.56 -11.54
CA ARG A 40 1.66 9.53 -11.76
C ARG A 40 3.08 8.95 -11.65
N GLY A 41 3.24 7.66 -11.35
CA GLY A 41 4.54 7.03 -11.09
C GLY A 41 5.24 7.54 -9.83
N GLN A 42 4.48 8.15 -8.90
CA GLN A 42 5.03 8.71 -7.67
C GLN A 42 4.96 7.72 -6.50
N ALA A 43 4.12 6.68 -6.59
CA ALA A 43 3.99 5.69 -5.54
C ALA A 43 5.16 4.70 -5.58
N LYS A 44 5.94 4.64 -4.49
CA LYS A 44 7.03 3.68 -4.31
C LYS A 44 6.55 2.34 -3.74
N VAL A 45 5.64 2.40 -2.78
CA VAL A 45 5.06 1.22 -2.12
C VAL A 45 3.61 1.52 -1.80
N VAL A 46 2.74 0.54 -2.03
CA VAL A 46 1.31 0.64 -1.76
C VAL A 46 0.93 -0.36 -0.68
N TYR A 47 0.11 0.08 0.27
CA TYR A 47 -0.41 -0.71 1.37
C TYR A 47 -1.92 -0.83 1.21
N VAL A 48 -2.45 -2.04 1.31
CA VAL A 48 -3.87 -2.33 1.12
C VAL A 48 -4.38 -3.14 2.31
N ALA A 49 -5.49 -2.72 2.90
CA ALA A 49 -6.13 -3.46 3.96
C ALA A 49 -6.94 -4.64 3.40
N ARG A 50 -6.82 -5.82 4.02
CA ARG A 50 -7.55 -7.03 3.63
C ARG A 50 -9.05 -6.96 3.92
N ASN A 51 -9.44 -6.23 4.96
CA ASN A 51 -10.86 -6.00 5.26
C ASN A 51 -11.50 -4.88 4.42
N ALA A 52 -10.75 -4.24 3.52
CA ALA A 52 -11.29 -3.24 2.63
C ALA A 52 -12.08 -3.89 1.49
N GLU A 53 -13.15 -3.22 1.06
CA GLU A 53 -14.04 -3.75 0.04
C GLU A 53 -13.32 -3.93 -1.31
N PRO A 54 -13.53 -5.07 -2.02
CA PRO A 54 -12.85 -5.38 -3.28
C PRO A 54 -13.06 -4.34 -4.38
N HIS A 55 -14.21 -3.66 -4.39
CA HIS A 55 -14.53 -2.61 -5.37
C HIS A 55 -13.61 -1.37 -5.26
N VAL A 56 -12.94 -1.19 -4.11
CA VAL A 56 -12.10 -0.05 -3.76
C VAL A 56 -10.64 -0.44 -3.92
N THR A 57 -10.29 -1.66 -3.52
CA THR A 57 -8.93 -2.20 -3.64
C THR A 57 -8.61 -2.69 -5.05
N GLY A 58 -9.61 -3.19 -5.79
CA GLY A 58 -9.45 -3.71 -7.15
C GLY A 58 -8.73 -2.73 -8.10
N PRO A 59 -9.24 -1.50 -8.28
CA PRO A 59 -8.57 -0.52 -9.13
C PRO A 59 -7.16 -0.18 -8.67
N VAL A 60 -6.92 -0.12 -7.35
CA VAL A 60 -5.59 0.16 -6.77
C VAL A 60 -4.62 -0.97 -7.13
N LEU A 61 -5.03 -2.22 -6.94
CA LEU A 61 -4.22 -3.41 -7.25
C LEU A 61 -3.90 -3.50 -8.74
N GLU A 62 -4.87 -3.21 -9.60
CA GLU A 62 -4.64 -3.17 -11.04
C GLU A 62 -3.65 -2.06 -11.43
N ALA A 63 -3.80 -0.86 -10.88
CA ALA A 63 -2.86 0.23 -11.12
C ALA A 63 -1.44 -0.14 -10.65
N CYS A 64 -1.32 -0.81 -9.49
CA CYS A 64 -0.04 -1.29 -8.99
C CYS A 64 0.58 -2.32 -9.92
N ARG A 65 -0.22 -3.26 -10.44
CA ARG A 65 0.23 -4.28 -11.40
C ARG A 65 0.74 -3.63 -12.68
N THR A 66 0.01 -2.65 -13.21
CA THR A 66 0.37 -1.93 -14.44
C THR A 66 1.65 -1.12 -14.27
N GLN A 67 1.84 -0.48 -13.12
CA GLN A 67 3.03 0.34 -12.84
C GLN A 67 4.16 -0.43 -12.15
N GLN A 68 4.01 -1.75 -11.98
CA GLN A 68 4.94 -2.62 -11.26
C GLN A 68 5.30 -2.10 -9.85
N VAL A 69 4.34 -1.48 -9.18
CA VAL A 69 4.52 -0.95 -7.82
C VAL A 69 4.32 -2.07 -6.80
N PRO A 70 5.23 -2.25 -5.83
CA PRO A 70 5.09 -3.24 -4.79
C PRO A 70 3.88 -2.95 -3.89
N VAL A 71 3.08 -3.99 -3.68
CA VAL A 71 1.89 -3.96 -2.81
C VAL A 71 2.14 -4.78 -1.54
N VAL A 72 1.76 -4.23 -0.40
CA VAL A 72 1.80 -4.86 0.91
C VAL A 72 0.39 -4.95 1.48
N GLU A 73 -0.01 -6.14 1.90
CA GLU A 73 -1.31 -6.35 2.53
C GLU A 73 -1.23 -6.20 4.05
N VAL A 74 -2.22 -5.52 4.61
CA VAL A 74 -2.36 -5.26 6.05
C VAL A 74 -3.68 -5.89 6.52
N PRO A 75 -3.79 -6.45 7.74
CA PRO A 75 -5.01 -7.15 8.17
C PRO A 75 -6.22 -6.22 8.21
N THR A 76 -6.07 -5.03 8.78
CA THR A 76 -7.18 -4.12 9.04
C THR A 76 -6.91 -2.70 8.54
N MET A 77 -7.97 -2.03 8.07
CA MET A 77 -7.96 -0.60 7.72
C MET A 77 -7.54 0.30 8.88
N ARG A 78 -7.80 -0.13 10.12
CA ARG A 78 -7.50 0.62 11.35
C ARG A 78 -6.00 0.63 11.66
N GLU A 79 -5.33 -0.50 11.54
CA GLU A 79 -3.87 -0.58 11.71
C GLU A 79 -3.15 0.24 10.64
N LEU A 80 -3.64 0.19 9.41
CA LEU A 80 -3.10 0.96 8.28
C LEU A 80 -3.25 2.47 8.53
N GLY A 81 -4.43 2.93 8.96
CA GLY A 81 -4.64 4.32 9.37
C GLY A 81 -3.74 4.74 10.54
N ARG A 82 -3.62 3.89 11.57
CA ARG A 82 -2.75 4.16 12.71
C ARG A 82 -1.28 4.30 12.32
N ALA A 83 -0.78 3.44 11.43
CA ALA A 83 0.58 3.53 10.91
C ALA A 83 0.80 4.77 10.03
N CYS A 84 -0.23 5.24 9.34
CA CYS A 84 -0.22 6.54 8.66
C CYS A 84 -0.23 7.74 9.63
N GLY A 85 -0.51 7.54 10.91
CA GLY A 85 -0.62 8.62 11.90
C GLY A 85 -1.95 9.37 11.83
N ILE A 86 -3.01 8.72 11.35
CA ILE A 86 -4.34 9.30 11.19
C ILE A 86 -5.38 8.51 11.96
N ALA A 87 -6.41 9.20 12.46
CA ALA A 87 -7.50 8.60 13.23
C ALA A 87 -8.61 7.98 12.36
N VAL A 88 -8.46 7.99 11.03
CA VAL A 88 -9.47 7.49 10.08
C VAL A 88 -9.09 6.15 9.47
N ASN A 89 -10.09 5.28 9.29
CA ASN A 89 -9.92 3.97 8.65
C ASN A 89 -9.54 4.14 7.17
N CYS A 90 -8.49 3.44 6.74
CA CYS A 90 -7.95 3.60 5.39
C CYS A 90 -7.89 2.27 4.66
N ALA A 91 -8.64 2.19 3.56
CA ALA A 91 -8.63 1.03 2.66
C ALA A 91 -7.26 0.80 2.01
N SER A 92 -6.59 1.88 1.64
CA SER A 92 -5.25 1.85 1.07
C SER A 92 -4.47 3.12 1.37
N ALA A 93 -3.15 3.02 1.34
CA ALA A 93 -2.21 4.13 1.43
C ALA A 93 -0.99 3.84 0.56
N ALA A 94 -0.27 4.87 0.14
CA ALA A 94 0.99 4.70 -0.56
C ALA A 94 2.06 5.64 -0.04
N ILE A 95 3.31 5.20 -0.10
CA ILE A 95 4.47 6.03 0.17
C ILE A 95 4.89 6.65 -1.16
N THR A 96 4.95 7.98 -1.21
CA THR A 96 5.43 8.71 -2.39
C THR A 96 6.85 9.20 -2.20
N GLU A 97 7.21 9.58 -0.98
CA GLU A 97 8.57 9.96 -0.61
C GLU A 97 8.92 9.34 0.75
N GLU A 98 10.09 8.71 0.82
CA GLU A 98 10.64 8.16 2.08
C GLU A 98 11.29 9.25 2.92
#